data_AF-A0A9E2L147-F1
#
_entry.id   AF-A0A9E2L147-F1
#
_cell.length_a   1.000
_cell.length_b   1.000
_cell.length_c   1.000
_cell.angle_alpha   90.00
_cell.angle_beta   90.00
_cell.angle_gamma   90.00
#
_symmetry.space_group_name_H-M   'P 1'
#
loop_
_entity.id
_entity.type
_entity.pdbx_description
1 polymer ?
#
loop_
_entity_poly.entity_id
_entity_poly.type
_entity_poly.pdbx_seq_one_letter_code
_entity_poly.pdbx_strand_id
1 'polypeptide(L)'
;MSKKEYIRKCKEENPVVAICYDFDKTLTPDDMQAQGYIQSVGYDVADFWQKSNGIAEENDMDQNLAYMYTMKEESEGKILFTKEKLAEYGSKVQLFPGVEQWFERIREYGKEKKVIVEHYIISSGLKEMIEGTSVAKNGAFEKIYASSFYYNKKEVAVWPAQVVNYTNKTQFLFRIEKGVLDINDPGVNESFSPEEMRVPFRNMIYIGDSDTDIPCMKLVNSYGGHSIGVYNAESKDKTKVYKMMRDGRIKYFVPADYTENSELDILIKNIIDRTATNEVLETLHYQYKNEQINADKNVNESERKKSDLLIALENSDTFKRTHSVISDLKKIDDWTMEEQIRLIKIALDNSQIRYLLGDYDVKRFYENLLDNMENETSEIENLKTELLHEIKKKKRFS
;
A
#
# COMPACT_ATOMS: atom_id res chain seq x y z
N MET A 1 -23.52 12.69 -25.89
CA MET A 1 -22.20 12.18 -25.46
C MET A 1 -22.43 10.84 -24.81
N SER A 2 -21.94 9.73 -25.39
CA SER A 2 -21.96 8.47 -24.64
C SER A 2 -21.10 8.63 -23.40
N LYS A 3 -21.58 8.21 -22.24
CA LYS A 3 -20.72 8.12 -21.04
C LYS A 3 -19.64 7.10 -21.40
N LYS A 4 -18.39 7.56 -21.49
CA LYS A 4 -17.24 6.65 -21.61
C LYS A 4 -17.31 5.70 -20.40
N GLU A 5 -17.45 4.41 -20.66
CA GLU A 5 -17.44 3.40 -19.62
C GLU A 5 -15.98 3.11 -19.25
N TYR A 6 -15.64 3.28 -17.98
CA TYR A 6 -14.30 3.00 -17.48
C TYR A 6 -14.24 1.55 -16.98
N ILE A 7 -13.23 0.81 -17.44
CA ILE A 7 -12.97 -0.54 -16.97
C ILE A 7 -12.09 -0.43 -15.73
N ARG A 8 -12.61 -0.87 -14.58
CA ARG A 8 -11.90 -0.91 -13.29
C ARG A 8 -11.61 -2.36 -12.92
N LYS A 9 -10.41 -2.62 -12.40
CA LYS A 9 -10.04 -3.92 -11.83
C LYS A 9 -10.50 -3.98 -10.38
N CYS A 10 -11.05 -5.11 -9.95
CA CYS A 10 -11.50 -5.33 -8.58
C CYS A 10 -10.58 -6.31 -7.85
N LYS A 11 -10.70 -6.38 -6.53
CA LYS A 11 -10.03 -7.41 -5.73
C LYS A 11 -10.41 -8.81 -6.23
N GLU A 12 -9.42 -9.68 -6.29
CA GLU A 12 -9.53 -11.08 -6.74
C GLU A 12 -9.43 -12.04 -5.56
N GLU A 13 -9.75 -13.31 -5.79
CA GLU A 13 -9.56 -14.38 -4.80
C GLU A 13 -8.07 -14.58 -4.46
N ASN A 14 -7.22 -14.60 -5.48
CA ASN A 14 -5.78 -14.69 -5.29
C ASN A 14 -5.18 -13.30 -5.06
N PRO A 15 -4.21 -13.16 -4.14
CA PRO A 15 -3.53 -11.89 -3.92
C PRO A 15 -2.77 -11.44 -5.17
N VAL A 16 -2.66 -10.12 -5.31
CA VAL A 16 -2.04 -9.50 -6.48
C VAL A 16 -0.79 -8.76 -6.07
N VAL A 17 0.30 -9.03 -6.78
CA VAL A 17 1.56 -8.30 -6.71
C VAL A 17 1.66 -7.40 -7.94
N ALA A 18 1.72 -6.09 -7.71
CA ALA A 18 2.05 -5.14 -8.78
C ALA A 18 3.55 -4.86 -8.78
N ILE A 19 4.22 -5.14 -9.88
CA ILE A 19 5.60 -4.74 -10.11
C ILE A 19 5.58 -3.52 -11.03
N CYS A 20 5.95 -2.37 -10.46
CA CYS A 20 6.01 -1.08 -11.11
C CYS A 20 7.46 -0.79 -11.49
N TYR A 21 7.69 -0.42 -12.75
CA TYR A 21 9.02 -0.14 -13.28
C TYR A 21 9.07 1.31 -13.75
N ASP A 22 10.18 2.00 -13.48
CA ASP A 22 10.64 3.00 -14.44
C ASP A 22 11.11 2.31 -15.73
N PHE A 23 11.33 3.08 -16.79
CA PHE A 23 11.72 2.52 -18.09
C PHE A 23 13.19 2.78 -18.40
N ASP A 24 13.54 4.05 -18.62
CA ASP A 24 14.91 4.45 -18.96
C ASP A 24 15.87 4.10 -17.82
N LYS A 25 17.04 3.56 -18.16
CA LYS A 25 18.07 3.12 -17.18
C LYS A 25 17.63 2.03 -16.19
N THR A 26 16.39 1.55 -16.31
CA THR A 26 15.79 0.48 -15.50
C THR A 26 15.56 -0.77 -16.33
N LEU A 27 14.83 -0.67 -17.44
CA LEU A 27 14.63 -1.74 -18.43
C LEU A 27 15.56 -1.60 -19.64
N THR A 28 16.05 -0.38 -19.89
CA THR A 28 17.02 -0.05 -20.95
C THR A 28 18.33 0.43 -20.33
N PRO A 29 19.48 0.28 -20.99
CA PRO A 29 20.75 0.81 -20.48
C PRO A 29 20.84 2.35 -20.54
N ASP A 30 20.13 2.96 -21.50
CA ASP A 30 20.19 4.38 -21.82
C ASP A 30 18.80 4.98 -21.98
N ASP A 31 18.74 6.32 -21.99
CA ASP A 31 17.50 7.07 -22.27
C ASP A 31 16.99 6.73 -23.67
N MET A 32 15.71 6.37 -23.81
CA MET A 32 15.13 5.88 -25.06
C MET A 32 15.32 6.86 -26.23
N GLN A 33 15.30 8.17 -25.97
CA GLN A 33 15.48 9.21 -26.98
C GLN A 33 16.91 9.23 -27.52
N ALA A 34 17.89 8.85 -26.70
CA ALA A 34 19.30 8.78 -27.08
C ALA A 34 19.61 7.60 -28.02
N GLN A 35 18.68 6.64 -28.15
CA GLN A 35 18.83 5.42 -28.93
C GLN A 35 18.32 5.57 -30.37
N GLY A 36 18.69 6.68 -31.03
CA GLY A 36 18.49 6.89 -32.48
C GLY A 36 17.67 8.11 -32.86
N TYR A 37 16.73 8.55 -32.01
CA TYR A 37 15.91 9.73 -32.32
C TYR A 37 16.76 11.00 -32.37
N ILE A 38 17.55 11.27 -31.31
CA ILE A 38 18.34 12.51 -31.19
C ILE A 38 19.32 12.65 -32.37
N GLN A 39 19.93 11.55 -32.80
CA GLN A 39 20.84 11.53 -33.95
C GLN A 39 20.10 11.81 -35.26
N SER A 40 18.85 11.34 -35.38
CA SER A 40 18.02 11.54 -36.58
C SER A 40 17.58 13.00 -36.76
N VAL A 41 17.60 13.81 -35.69
CA VAL A 41 17.38 15.26 -35.76
C VAL A 41 18.69 16.06 -35.82
N GLY A 42 19.82 15.39 -35.98
CA GLY A 42 21.12 16.02 -36.23
C GLY A 42 21.82 16.56 -34.98
N TYR A 43 21.54 15.99 -33.81
CA TYR A 43 22.19 16.36 -32.55
C TYR A 43 23.05 15.21 -32.01
N ASP A 44 24.10 15.59 -31.28
CA ASP A 44 24.69 14.75 -30.26
C ASP A 44 23.85 14.77 -28.98
N VAL A 45 23.89 13.67 -28.22
CA VAL A 45 23.04 13.47 -27.03
C VAL A 45 23.24 14.58 -26.00
N ALA A 46 24.49 14.96 -25.73
CA ALA A 46 24.81 16.01 -24.76
C ALA A 46 24.24 17.37 -25.17
N ASP A 47 24.41 17.75 -26.43
CA ASP A 47 23.96 19.04 -26.97
C ASP A 47 22.43 19.16 -26.97
N PHE A 48 21.74 18.05 -27.30
CA PHE A 48 20.28 17.99 -27.24
C PHE A 48 19.77 18.24 -25.82
N TRP A 49 20.34 17.55 -24.81
CA TRP A 49 19.92 17.72 -23.43
C TRP A 49 20.32 19.08 -22.86
N GLN A 50 21.48 19.63 -23.24
CA GLN A 50 21.86 20.99 -22.86
C GLN A 50 20.85 22.01 -23.38
N LYS A 51 20.44 21.91 -24.64
CA LYS A 51 19.42 22.77 -25.23
C LYS A 51 18.07 22.62 -24.53
N SER A 52 17.59 21.39 -24.36
CA SER A 52 16.32 21.11 -23.69
C SER A 52 16.30 21.65 -22.24
N ASN A 53 17.37 21.41 -21.48
CA ASN A 53 17.46 21.86 -20.10
C ASN A 53 17.61 23.38 -20.00
N GLY A 54 18.31 24.02 -20.95
CA GLY A 54 18.38 25.48 -21.04
C GLY A 54 17.00 26.10 -21.30
N ILE A 55 16.22 25.54 -22.24
CA ILE A 55 14.84 25.97 -22.48
C ILE A 55 14.00 25.84 -21.20
N ALA A 56 14.18 24.74 -20.45
CA ALA A 56 13.48 24.54 -19.19
C ALA A 56 13.79 25.63 -18.16
N GLU A 57 15.06 25.91 -17.94
CA GLU A 57 15.55 26.90 -16.98
C GLU A 57 15.14 28.33 -17.36
N GLU A 58 15.25 28.70 -18.63
CA GLU A 58 14.96 30.06 -19.11
C GLU A 58 13.47 30.41 -19.08
N ASN A 59 12.57 29.42 -19.03
CA ASN A 59 11.13 29.60 -19.20
C ASN A 59 10.28 29.00 -18.08
N ASP A 60 10.88 28.60 -16.95
CA ASP A 60 10.20 27.89 -15.84
C ASP A 60 9.41 26.65 -16.32
N MET A 61 9.90 25.97 -17.36
CA MET A 61 9.22 24.78 -17.90
C MET A 61 9.61 23.53 -17.12
N ASP A 62 8.65 22.62 -16.93
CA ASP A 62 8.95 21.25 -16.52
C ASP A 62 9.94 20.62 -17.52
N GLN A 63 10.99 19.96 -17.03
CA GLN A 63 12.04 19.37 -17.88
C GLN A 63 11.49 18.35 -18.88
N ASN A 64 10.42 17.64 -18.52
CA ASN A 64 9.77 16.71 -19.43
C ASN A 64 8.99 17.43 -20.54
N LEU A 65 8.30 18.52 -20.19
CA LEU A 65 7.69 19.41 -21.19
C LEU A 65 8.74 20.00 -22.13
N ALA A 66 9.89 20.42 -21.59
CA ALA A 66 10.97 21.01 -22.38
C ALA A 66 11.60 20.02 -23.36
N TYR A 67 11.86 18.76 -22.97
CA TYR A 67 12.38 17.78 -23.92
C TYR A 67 11.34 17.44 -24.98
N MET A 68 10.06 17.28 -24.59
CA MET A 68 8.99 16.97 -25.54
C MET A 68 8.83 18.09 -26.58
N TYR A 69 8.90 19.34 -26.13
CA TYR A 69 8.92 20.51 -27.00
C TYR A 69 10.14 20.48 -27.93
N THR A 70 11.34 20.30 -27.37
CA THR A 70 12.60 20.27 -28.13
C THR A 70 12.59 19.17 -29.20
N MET A 71 12.09 17.97 -28.88
CA MET A 71 11.91 16.90 -29.86
C MET A 71 11.00 17.36 -31.01
N LYS A 72 9.81 17.89 -30.70
CA LYS A 72 8.88 18.33 -31.76
C LYS A 72 9.53 19.41 -32.63
N GLU A 73 10.09 20.46 -32.05
CA GLU A 73 10.66 21.58 -32.82
C GLU A 73 11.86 21.13 -33.68
N GLU A 74 12.78 20.34 -33.12
CA GLU A 74 13.98 19.93 -33.85
C GLU A 74 13.72 18.88 -34.93
N SER A 75 12.56 18.24 -34.90
CA SER A 75 12.09 17.35 -35.96
C SER A 75 11.66 18.10 -37.23
N GLU A 76 11.27 19.37 -37.11
CA GLU A 76 10.70 20.13 -38.22
C GLU A 76 11.71 20.27 -39.36
N GLY A 77 11.26 19.96 -40.59
CA GLY A 77 12.10 19.95 -41.79
C GLY A 77 13.11 18.80 -41.88
N LYS A 78 13.21 17.93 -40.87
CA LYS A 78 14.16 16.79 -40.84
C LYS A 78 13.46 15.45 -40.88
N ILE A 79 12.50 15.23 -39.99
CA ILE A 79 11.75 13.97 -39.87
C ILE A 79 10.26 14.24 -39.62
N LEU A 80 9.40 13.33 -40.09
CA LEU A 80 7.98 13.41 -39.78
C LEU A 80 7.73 12.89 -38.35
N PHE A 81 7.31 13.78 -37.45
CA PHE A 81 7.11 13.49 -36.02
C PHE A 81 5.73 12.86 -35.74
N THR A 82 5.55 11.63 -36.20
CA THR A 82 4.28 10.88 -36.05
C THR A 82 4.34 9.85 -34.94
N LYS A 83 3.15 9.41 -34.50
CA LYS A 83 2.99 8.30 -33.55
C LYS A 83 3.72 7.04 -34.02
N GLU A 84 3.53 6.68 -35.28
CA GLU A 84 4.18 5.51 -35.90
C GLU A 84 5.71 5.64 -35.91
N LYS A 85 6.24 6.84 -36.22
CA LYS A 85 7.69 7.04 -36.25
C LYS A 85 8.31 6.94 -34.85
N LEU A 86 7.63 7.46 -33.82
CA LEU A 86 8.06 7.29 -32.43
C LEU A 86 8.04 5.82 -32.01
N ALA A 87 7.00 5.07 -32.37
CA ALA A 87 6.95 3.62 -32.13
C ALA A 87 8.05 2.86 -32.90
N GLU A 88 8.42 3.31 -34.11
CA GLU A 88 9.54 2.74 -34.86
C GLU A 88 10.87 2.93 -34.13
N TYR A 89 11.16 4.13 -33.60
CA TYR A 89 12.35 4.34 -32.76
C TYR A 89 12.31 3.46 -31.51
N GLY A 90 11.14 3.38 -30.86
CA GLY A 90 10.89 2.48 -29.74
C GLY A 90 11.20 1.01 -30.02
N SER A 91 10.92 0.53 -31.24
CA SER A 91 11.20 -0.85 -31.64
C SER A 91 12.69 -1.20 -31.76
N LYS A 92 13.56 -0.18 -31.79
CA LYS A 92 15.01 -0.32 -31.91
C LYS A 92 15.74 -0.14 -30.57
N VAL A 93 14.99 0.23 -29.53
CA VAL A 93 15.53 0.42 -28.18
C VAL A 93 16.12 -0.90 -27.67
N GLN A 94 17.36 -0.83 -27.20
CA GLN A 94 18.03 -1.94 -26.54
C GLN A 94 17.48 -2.11 -25.12
N LEU A 95 17.19 -3.35 -24.76
CA LEU A 95 16.78 -3.73 -23.41
C LEU A 95 17.95 -4.36 -22.67
N PHE A 96 17.93 -4.31 -21.34
CA PHE A 96 18.87 -5.08 -20.53
C PHE A 96 18.74 -6.60 -20.77
N PRO A 97 19.80 -7.38 -20.50
CA PRO A 97 19.77 -8.83 -20.66
C PRO A 97 18.59 -9.48 -19.90
N GLY A 98 17.88 -10.37 -20.59
CA GLY A 98 16.77 -11.16 -20.02
C GLY A 98 15.41 -10.48 -19.91
N VAL A 99 15.31 -9.17 -20.20
CA VAL A 99 14.04 -8.41 -20.10
C VAL A 99 12.93 -9.00 -20.99
N GLU A 100 13.27 -9.52 -22.17
CA GLU A 100 12.27 -10.09 -23.07
C GLU A 100 11.54 -11.31 -22.51
N GLN A 101 12.25 -12.16 -21.75
CA GLN A 101 11.70 -13.36 -21.14
C GLN A 101 11.22 -13.13 -19.70
N TRP A 102 11.57 -12.00 -19.09
CA TRP A 102 11.32 -11.68 -17.69
C TRP A 102 9.84 -11.73 -17.32
N PHE A 103 9.00 -10.99 -18.05
CA PHE A 103 7.61 -10.74 -17.64
C PHE A 103 6.78 -12.02 -17.56
N GLU A 104 6.88 -12.89 -18.57
CA GLU A 104 6.13 -14.15 -18.56
C GLU A 104 6.67 -15.11 -17.50
N ARG A 105 7.99 -15.21 -17.36
CA ARG A 105 8.62 -16.07 -16.36
C ARG A 105 8.19 -15.71 -14.93
N ILE A 106 8.13 -14.42 -14.61
CA ILE A 106 7.68 -13.98 -13.28
C ILE A 106 6.16 -14.20 -13.09
N ARG A 107 5.34 -14.01 -14.14
CA ARG A 107 3.91 -14.38 -14.10
C ARG A 107 3.69 -15.87 -13.85
N GLU A 108 4.43 -16.73 -14.55
CA GLU A 108 4.39 -18.18 -14.36
C GLU A 108 4.75 -18.55 -12.92
N TYR A 109 5.83 -17.99 -12.38
CA TYR A 109 6.22 -18.20 -10.99
C TYR A 109 5.13 -17.74 -10.00
N GLY A 110 4.54 -16.56 -10.23
CA GLY A 110 3.41 -16.09 -9.43
C GLY A 110 2.24 -17.07 -9.43
N LYS A 111 1.87 -17.59 -10.61
CA LYS A 111 0.80 -18.57 -10.78
C LYS A 111 1.05 -19.85 -9.98
N GLU A 112 2.28 -20.36 -9.96
CA GLU A 112 2.67 -21.51 -9.13
C GLU A 112 2.46 -21.25 -7.63
N LYS A 113 2.63 -20.00 -7.19
CA LYS A 113 2.44 -19.56 -5.80
C LYS A 113 1.02 -19.06 -5.49
N LYS A 114 0.08 -19.19 -6.43
CA LYS A 114 -1.28 -18.64 -6.34
C LYS A 114 -1.29 -17.13 -6.10
N VAL A 115 -0.35 -16.41 -6.72
CA VAL A 115 -0.25 -14.95 -6.71
C VAL A 115 -0.42 -14.45 -8.14
N ILE A 116 -1.31 -13.48 -8.35
CA ILE A 116 -1.43 -12.80 -9.64
C ILE A 116 -0.31 -11.76 -9.72
N VAL A 117 0.56 -11.87 -10.72
CA VAL A 117 1.61 -10.85 -10.95
C VAL A 117 1.19 -9.94 -12.10
N GLU A 118 1.18 -8.65 -11.82
CA GLU A 118 0.87 -7.59 -12.77
C GLU A 118 2.08 -6.68 -12.96
N HIS A 119 2.37 -6.31 -14.21
CA HIS A 119 3.50 -5.45 -14.55
C HIS A 119 3.03 -4.09 -15.06
N TYR A 120 3.61 -3.02 -14.52
CA TYR A 120 3.20 -1.65 -14.80
C TYR A 120 4.42 -0.78 -15.13
N ILE A 121 4.32 0.03 -16.18
CA ILE A 121 5.31 1.07 -16.44
C ILE A 121 4.84 2.40 -15.85
N ILE A 122 5.71 3.07 -15.11
CA ILE A 122 5.54 4.42 -14.59
C ILE A 122 6.80 5.22 -14.97
N SER A 123 6.79 5.80 -16.17
CA SER A 123 7.98 6.41 -16.76
C SER A 123 7.77 7.87 -17.15
N SER A 124 8.81 8.68 -17.05
CA SER A 124 8.82 10.03 -17.63
C SER A 124 9.05 10.04 -19.14
N GLY A 125 9.51 8.93 -19.72
CA GLY A 125 9.74 8.77 -21.15
C GLY A 125 8.47 8.77 -22.00
N LEU A 126 8.62 8.55 -23.31
CA LEU A 126 7.52 8.61 -24.27
C LEU A 126 6.79 7.28 -24.40
N LYS A 127 5.49 7.32 -24.14
CA LYS A 127 4.58 6.19 -24.22
C LYS A 127 4.65 5.49 -25.58
N GLU A 128 4.67 6.26 -26.66
CA GLU A 128 4.66 5.71 -28.02
C GLU A 128 5.94 4.95 -28.34
N MET A 129 7.08 5.38 -27.79
CA MET A 129 8.34 4.65 -27.91
C MET A 129 8.30 3.37 -27.07
N ILE A 130 7.80 3.42 -25.83
CA ILE A 130 7.66 2.23 -24.97
C ILE A 130 6.73 1.20 -25.61
N GLU A 131 5.57 1.63 -26.14
CA GLU A 131 4.63 0.77 -26.88
C GLU A 131 5.24 0.18 -28.17
N GLY A 132 6.28 0.81 -28.71
CA GLY A 132 7.02 0.33 -29.88
C GLY A 132 7.92 -0.89 -29.62
N THR A 133 8.31 -1.11 -28.37
CA THR A 133 9.25 -2.17 -27.94
C THR A 133 8.67 -3.58 -28.13
N SER A 134 9.55 -4.58 -28.25
CA SER A 134 9.14 -5.99 -28.37
C SER A 134 8.29 -6.45 -27.18
N VAL A 135 8.70 -6.08 -25.97
CA VAL A 135 8.01 -6.48 -24.73
C VAL A 135 6.61 -5.87 -24.60
N ALA A 136 6.43 -4.59 -24.96
CA ALA A 136 5.11 -3.97 -24.93
C ALA A 136 4.17 -4.60 -25.97
N LYS A 137 4.66 -4.85 -27.19
CA LYS A 137 3.89 -5.51 -28.26
C LYS A 137 3.48 -6.94 -27.90
N ASN A 138 4.29 -7.63 -27.11
CA ASN A 138 3.99 -8.97 -26.61
C ASN A 138 3.04 -8.97 -25.39
N GLY A 139 2.49 -7.81 -25.01
CA GLY A 139 1.53 -7.73 -23.91
C GLY A 139 2.17 -7.88 -22.52
N ALA A 140 3.42 -7.45 -22.35
CA ALA A 140 4.10 -7.55 -21.06
C ALA A 140 3.41 -6.77 -19.93
N PHE A 141 2.73 -5.66 -20.23
CA PHE A 141 2.29 -4.68 -19.25
C PHE A 141 0.77 -4.55 -19.18
N GLU A 142 0.25 -4.46 -17.96
CA GLU A 142 -1.16 -4.19 -17.68
C GLU A 142 -1.52 -2.74 -17.97
N LYS A 143 -0.58 -1.83 -17.69
CA LYS A 143 -0.71 -0.43 -18.05
C LYS A 143 0.66 0.22 -18.21
N ILE A 144 0.75 1.10 -19.21
CA ILE A 144 1.88 2.01 -19.43
C ILE A 144 1.42 3.43 -19.09
N TYR A 145 1.94 3.96 -17.98
CA TYR A 145 1.85 5.36 -17.59
C TYR A 145 3.13 6.06 -18.00
N ALA A 146 3.03 6.88 -19.04
CA ALA A 146 4.17 7.59 -19.62
C ALA A 146 3.72 8.90 -20.27
N SER A 147 4.67 9.79 -20.54
CA SER A 147 4.41 11.03 -21.26
C SER A 147 3.98 10.71 -22.69
N SER A 148 3.02 11.43 -23.25
CA SER A 148 2.47 11.12 -24.58
C SER A 148 2.07 12.38 -25.32
N PHE A 149 2.02 12.34 -26.65
CA PHE A 149 1.53 13.47 -27.45
C PHE A 149 0.05 13.32 -27.80
N TYR A 150 -0.59 14.46 -28.04
CA TYR A 150 -1.83 14.58 -28.79
C TYR A 150 -1.47 14.65 -30.29
N TYR A 151 -2.18 13.86 -31.08
CA TYR A 151 -1.94 13.72 -32.52
C TYR A 151 -3.11 14.30 -33.32
N ASN A 152 -2.80 14.92 -34.46
CA ASN A 152 -3.82 15.36 -35.40
C ASN A 152 -4.35 14.20 -36.26
N LYS A 153 -5.28 14.49 -37.18
CA LYS A 153 -5.90 13.48 -38.09
C LYS A 153 -4.92 12.75 -39.02
N LYS A 154 -3.67 13.24 -39.14
CA LYS A 154 -2.59 12.62 -39.91
C LYS A 154 -1.57 11.92 -39.02
N GLU A 155 -1.92 11.67 -37.75
CA GLU A 155 -1.05 11.04 -36.75
C GLU A 155 0.26 11.83 -36.46
N VAL A 156 0.30 13.14 -36.77
CA VAL A 156 1.45 14.02 -36.45
C VAL A 156 1.24 14.64 -35.07
N ALA A 157 2.27 14.58 -34.22
CA ALA A 157 2.22 15.13 -32.87
C ALA A 157 2.08 16.66 -32.89
N VAL A 158 1.19 17.17 -32.04
CA VAL A 158 0.84 18.59 -31.96
C VAL A 158 1.22 19.18 -30.61
N TRP A 159 0.88 18.50 -29.52
CA TRP A 159 1.00 19.01 -28.16
C TRP A 159 1.17 17.87 -27.15
N PRO A 160 1.87 18.04 -26.01
CA PRO A 160 1.90 17.04 -24.94
C PRO A 160 0.47 16.75 -24.41
N ALA A 161 -0.01 15.53 -24.57
CA ALA A 161 -1.31 15.10 -24.05
C ALA A 161 -1.24 14.71 -22.57
N GLN A 162 -0.14 14.07 -22.17
CA GLN A 162 0.16 13.68 -20.79
C GLN A 162 1.66 13.89 -20.55
N VAL A 163 2.01 14.34 -19.36
CA VAL A 163 3.41 14.51 -18.94
C VAL A 163 3.56 13.82 -17.59
N VAL A 164 4.52 12.92 -17.51
CA VAL A 164 4.82 12.19 -16.28
C VAL A 164 6.13 12.71 -15.70
N ASN A 165 6.11 13.24 -14.49
CA ASN A 165 7.28 13.74 -13.78
C ASN A 165 7.40 13.10 -12.39
N TYR A 166 8.53 13.33 -11.72
CA TYR A 166 8.85 12.73 -10.43
C TYR A 166 7.76 12.90 -9.36
N THR A 167 6.99 13.99 -9.42
CA THR A 167 5.91 14.26 -8.46
C THR A 167 4.66 13.45 -8.82
N ASN A 168 4.23 13.55 -10.08
CA ASN A 168 2.97 12.96 -10.50
C ASN A 168 3.05 11.43 -10.73
N LYS A 169 4.25 10.84 -10.84
CA LYS A 169 4.45 9.37 -10.87
C LYS A 169 3.70 8.69 -9.71
N THR A 170 3.67 9.32 -8.54
CA THR A 170 3.00 8.80 -7.33
C THR A 170 1.50 8.57 -7.51
N GLN A 171 0.82 9.39 -8.34
CA GLN A 171 -0.61 9.22 -8.57
C GLN A 171 -0.95 7.85 -9.15
N PHE A 172 -0.05 7.31 -9.98
CA PHE A 172 -0.28 6.06 -10.69
C PHE A 172 -0.21 4.87 -9.75
N LEU A 173 0.56 4.96 -8.67
CA LEU A 173 0.55 3.96 -7.60
C LEU A 173 -0.83 3.88 -6.93
N PHE A 174 -1.44 5.01 -6.60
CA PHE A 174 -2.81 5.02 -6.04
C PHE A 174 -3.87 4.50 -7.02
N ARG A 175 -3.68 4.74 -8.33
CA ARG A 175 -4.55 4.17 -9.37
C ARG A 175 -4.43 2.65 -9.45
N ILE A 176 -3.20 2.13 -9.40
CA ILE A 176 -2.92 0.69 -9.38
C ILE A 176 -3.50 0.07 -8.10
N GLU A 177 -3.33 0.73 -6.94
CA GLU A 177 -3.85 0.26 -5.66
C GLU A 177 -5.37 0.01 -5.70
N LYS A 178 -6.10 0.96 -6.28
CA LYS A 178 -7.55 0.93 -6.40
C LYS A 178 -8.06 0.17 -7.63
N GLY A 179 -7.17 -0.25 -8.55
CA GLY A 179 -7.56 -0.85 -9.83
C GLY A 179 -8.21 0.11 -10.82
N VAL A 180 -8.04 1.43 -10.64
CA VAL A 180 -8.62 2.48 -11.48
C VAL A 180 -7.60 2.95 -12.52
N LEU A 181 -7.37 2.11 -13.54
CA LEU A 181 -6.19 2.24 -14.39
C LEU A 181 -6.26 3.37 -15.43
N ASP A 182 -7.44 3.81 -15.86
CA ASP A 182 -7.58 4.92 -16.81
C ASP A 182 -7.23 6.26 -16.14
N ILE A 183 -6.36 7.04 -16.78
CA ILE A 183 -5.82 8.31 -16.23
C ILE A 183 -6.94 9.35 -16.06
N ASN A 184 -7.98 9.29 -16.88
CA ASN A 184 -9.10 10.23 -16.83
C ASN A 184 -10.30 9.70 -16.03
N ASP A 185 -10.20 8.50 -15.42
CA ASP A 185 -11.25 8.00 -14.53
C ASP A 185 -11.19 8.75 -13.19
N PRO A 186 -12.26 9.48 -12.80
CA PRO A 186 -12.34 10.17 -11.52
C PRO A 186 -12.48 9.20 -10.33
N GLY A 187 -12.71 7.91 -10.58
CA GLY A 187 -12.86 6.86 -9.57
C GLY A 187 -11.66 6.68 -8.65
N VAL A 188 -10.48 7.17 -9.03
CA VAL A 188 -9.32 7.20 -8.15
C VAL A 188 -9.59 8.03 -6.88
N ASN A 189 -10.54 8.97 -6.92
CA ASN A 189 -10.93 9.79 -5.78
C ASN A 189 -12.00 9.13 -4.89
N GLU A 190 -12.59 8.02 -5.32
CA GLU A 190 -13.56 7.28 -4.50
C GLU A 190 -12.86 6.66 -3.28
N SER A 191 -13.60 6.53 -2.17
CA SER A 191 -13.11 5.90 -0.95
C SER A 191 -13.24 4.38 -1.08
N PHE A 192 -12.14 3.67 -0.83
CA PHE A 192 -12.10 2.21 -0.81
C PHE A 192 -11.68 1.79 0.58
N SER A 193 -12.36 0.78 1.14
CA SER A 193 -11.88 0.16 2.36
C SER A 193 -10.60 -0.65 2.07
N PRO A 194 -9.71 -0.87 3.06
CA PRO A 194 -8.49 -1.65 2.85
C PRO A 194 -8.75 -3.07 2.31
N GLU A 195 -9.92 -3.63 2.58
CA GLU A 195 -10.35 -4.95 2.15
C GLU A 195 -10.90 -4.99 0.70
N GLU A 196 -11.20 -3.84 0.10
CA GLU A 196 -11.65 -3.71 -1.30
C GLU A 196 -10.51 -3.36 -2.27
N MET A 197 -9.34 -3.00 -1.74
CA MET A 197 -8.19 -2.62 -2.55
C MET A 197 -7.79 -3.74 -3.51
N ARG A 198 -7.60 -3.38 -4.78
CA ARG A 198 -7.16 -4.29 -5.84
C ARG A 198 -5.74 -4.79 -5.57
N VAL A 199 -4.82 -3.85 -5.31
CA VAL A 199 -3.42 -4.13 -4.96
C VAL A 199 -3.02 -3.27 -3.75
N PRO A 200 -3.11 -3.78 -2.51
CA PRO A 200 -2.60 -3.05 -1.36
C PRO A 200 -1.12 -2.64 -1.55
N PHE A 201 -0.73 -1.44 -1.11
CA PHE A 201 0.66 -0.96 -1.26
C PHE A 201 1.73 -1.94 -0.73
N ARG A 202 1.42 -2.70 0.33
CA ARG A 202 2.30 -3.74 0.88
C ARG A 202 2.65 -4.85 -0.12
N ASN A 203 1.84 -5.02 -1.16
CA ASN A 203 2.05 -5.99 -2.25
C ASN A 203 2.63 -5.34 -3.51
N MET A 204 3.06 -4.08 -3.43
CA MET A 204 3.71 -3.39 -4.53
C MET A 204 5.23 -3.52 -4.46
N ILE A 205 5.82 -3.75 -5.63
CA ILE A 205 7.26 -3.68 -5.85
C ILE A 205 7.52 -2.51 -6.79
N TYR A 206 8.44 -1.62 -6.43
CA TYR A 206 8.88 -0.53 -7.31
C TYR A 206 10.34 -0.72 -7.69
N ILE A 207 10.65 -0.73 -8.98
CA ILE A 207 11.99 -0.89 -9.53
C ILE A 207 12.35 0.36 -10.31
N GLY A 208 13.47 1.00 -9.96
CA GLY A 208 13.98 2.17 -10.65
C GLY A 208 15.46 2.41 -10.36
N ASP A 209 16.15 3.19 -11.19
CA ASP A 209 17.57 3.55 -11.01
C ASP A 209 17.77 5.00 -10.53
N SER A 210 16.75 5.84 -10.68
CA SER A 210 16.92 7.28 -10.73
C SER A 210 16.48 8.01 -9.46
N ASP A 211 16.99 9.23 -9.28
CA ASP A 211 16.52 10.14 -8.23
C ASP A 211 15.05 10.57 -8.45
N THR A 212 14.54 10.47 -9.68
CA THR A 212 13.16 10.85 -10.03
C THR A 212 12.12 9.87 -9.48
N ASP A 213 12.54 8.64 -9.19
CA ASP A 213 11.67 7.59 -8.63
C ASP A 213 11.60 7.60 -7.11
N ILE A 214 12.44 8.41 -6.45
CA ILE A 214 12.53 8.47 -5.00
C ILE A 214 11.17 8.72 -4.32
N PRO A 215 10.30 9.62 -4.81
CA PRO A 215 8.97 9.79 -4.22
C PRO A 215 8.14 8.51 -4.25
N CYS A 216 8.14 7.78 -5.37
CA CYS A 216 7.47 6.49 -5.52
C CYS A 216 8.07 5.43 -4.60
N MET A 217 9.40 5.30 -4.60
CA MET A 217 10.11 4.33 -3.77
C MET A 217 9.86 4.57 -2.27
N LYS A 218 9.94 5.83 -1.82
CA LYS A 218 9.61 6.19 -0.43
C LYS A 218 8.16 5.87 -0.09
N LEU A 219 7.23 6.17 -1.00
CA LEU A 219 5.82 5.89 -0.79
C LEU A 219 5.58 4.38 -0.64
N VAL A 220 6.03 3.58 -1.59
CA VAL A 220 5.89 2.12 -1.55
C VAL A 220 6.51 1.54 -0.26
N ASN A 221 7.71 1.96 0.12
CA ASN A 221 8.35 1.49 1.36
C ASN A 221 7.58 1.88 2.62
N SER A 222 7.06 3.11 2.69
CA SER A 222 6.34 3.62 3.86
C SER A 222 5.04 2.86 4.12
N TYR A 223 4.42 2.32 3.07
CA TYR A 223 3.20 1.52 3.14
C TYR A 223 3.47 0.00 3.12
N GLY A 224 4.71 -0.42 3.38
CA GLY A 224 5.09 -1.81 3.61
C GLY A 224 5.49 -2.60 2.36
N GLY A 225 5.47 -1.99 1.18
CA GLY A 225 5.92 -2.59 -0.07
C GLY A 225 7.44 -2.65 -0.19
N HIS A 226 7.92 -2.89 -1.42
CA HIS A 226 9.33 -3.18 -1.68
C HIS A 226 9.91 -2.30 -2.78
N SER A 227 10.79 -1.36 -2.43
CA SER A 227 11.52 -0.57 -3.42
C SER A 227 12.92 -1.11 -3.66
N ILE A 228 13.24 -1.28 -4.94
CA ILE A 228 14.48 -1.88 -5.45
C ILE A 228 15.18 -0.85 -6.34
N GLY A 229 16.38 -0.44 -5.94
CA GLY A 229 17.27 0.35 -6.77
C GLY A 229 18.05 -0.55 -7.74
N VAL A 230 17.98 -0.31 -9.04
CA VAL A 230 18.82 -1.04 -10.01
C VAL A 230 20.00 -0.21 -10.48
N TYR A 231 21.09 -0.87 -10.88
CA TYR A 231 22.27 -0.23 -11.45
C TYR A 231 22.81 -1.04 -12.63
N ASN A 232 23.45 -0.38 -13.59
CA ASN A 232 24.01 -1.07 -14.75
C ASN A 232 25.17 -2.01 -14.31
N ALA A 233 25.02 -3.30 -14.64
CA ALA A 233 25.98 -4.35 -14.28
C ALA A 233 27.35 -4.18 -14.95
N GLU A 234 27.40 -3.54 -16.12
CA GLU A 234 28.63 -3.31 -16.89
C GLU A 234 29.47 -2.19 -16.28
N SER A 235 28.86 -1.03 -15.99
CA SER A 235 29.55 0.10 -15.37
C SER A 235 29.89 -0.16 -13.90
N LYS A 236 29.11 -1.02 -13.23
CA LYS A 236 29.21 -1.35 -11.80
C LYS A 236 29.16 -0.12 -10.89
N ASP A 237 28.64 1.00 -11.38
CA ASP A 237 28.50 2.21 -10.58
C ASP A 237 27.34 2.04 -9.58
N LYS A 238 27.71 1.82 -8.32
CA LYS A 238 26.78 1.67 -7.21
C LYS A 238 26.55 2.98 -6.44
N THR A 239 27.15 4.08 -6.86
CA THR A 239 27.18 5.34 -6.09
C THR A 239 25.76 5.85 -5.80
N LYS A 240 24.88 5.83 -6.81
CA LYS A 240 23.47 6.23 -6.67
C LYS A 240 22.70 5.33 -5.72
N VAL A 241 22.73 4.01 -5.94
CA VAL A 241 22.00 3.06 -5.09
C VAL A 241 22.51 3.05 -3.65
N TYR A 242 23.81 3.25 -3.42
CA TYR A 242 24.38 3.41 -2.07
C TYR A 242 23.91 4.68 -1.37
N LYS A 243 23.79 5.79 -2.09
CA LYS A 243 23.19 7.02 -1.54
C LYS A 243 21.72 6.79 -1.19
N MET A 244 20.94 6.22 -2.10
CA MET A 244 19.51 5.94 -1.88
C MET A 244 19.28 5.00 -0.68
N MET A 245 20.13 3.98 -0.52
CA MET A 245 20.07 3.06 0.62
C MET A 245 20.39 3.78 1.94
N ARG A 246 21.46 4.58 1.98
CA ARG A 246 21.84 5.37 3.19
C ARG A 246 20.76 6.35 3.61
N ASP A 247 20.08 6.96 2.65
CA ASP A 247 18.99 7.90 2.89
C ASP A 247 17.64 7.21 3.21
N GLY A 248 17.62 5.87 3.32
CA GLY A 248 16.40 5.08 3.60
C GLY A 248 15.35 5.17 2.50
N ARG A 249 15.75 5.42 1.25
CA ARG A 249 14.84 5.61 0.09
C ARG A 249 14.47 4.29 -0.57
N ILE A 250 15.39 3.33 -0.58
CA ILE A 250 15.20 1.98 -1.10
C ILE A 250 15.43 0.94 -0.02
N LYS A 251 14.90 -0.27 -0.22
CA LYS A 251 15.09 -1.40 0.70
C LYS A 251 16.14 -2.38 0.20
N TYR A 252 16.23 -2.53 -1.11
CA TYR A 252 17.16 -3.43 -1.78
C TYR A 252 17.81 -2.71 -2.97
N PHE A 253 18.96 -3.22 -3.40
CA PHE A 253 19.52 -2.85 -4.70
C PHE A 253 20.22 -4.06 -5.33
N VAL A 254 20.12 -4.17 -6.65
CA VAL A 254 20.64 -5.31 -7.44
C VAL A 254 21.07 -4.81 -8.82
N PRO A 255 21.94 -5.54 -9.54
CA PRO A 255 22.24 -5.21 -10.93
C PRO A 255 20.98 -5.28 -11.80
N ALA A 256 20.91 -4.44 -12.84
CA ALA A 256 19.88 -4.49 -13.88
C ALA A 256 20.12 -5.68 -14.83
N ASP A 257 19.96 -6.88 -14.30
CA ASP A 257 20.09 -8.16 -14.99
C ASP A 257 18.81 -8.97 -14.76
N TYR A 258 18.02 -9.12 -15.82
CA TYR A 258 16.71 -9.76 -15.79
C TYR A 258 16.77 -11.21 -16.28
N THR A 259 17.96 -11.80 -16.36
CA THR A 259 18.13 -13.22 -16.70
C THR A 259 17.64 -14.13 -15.57
N GLU A 260 17.30 -15.37 -15.91
CA GLU A 260 16.84 -16.34 -14.93
C GLU A 260 17.95 -16.65 -13.91
N ASN A 261 17.57 -16.75 -12.62
CA ASN A 261 18.49 -16.96 -11.49
C ASN A 261 19.48 -15.81 -11.22
N SER A 262 19.28 -14.63 -11.83
CA SER A 262 20.00 -13.42 -11.44
C SER A 262 19.60 -12.96 -10.02
N GLU A 263 20.36 -12.03 -9.44
CA GLU A 263 20.03 -11.44 -8.14
C GLU A 263 18.63 -10.81 -8.11
N LEU A 264 18.23 -10.14 -9.21
CA LEU A 264 16.91 -9.51 -9.32
C LEU A 264 15.79 -10.57 -9.44
N ASP A 265 16.00 -11.62 -10.25
CA ASP A 265 15.05 -12.73 -10.41
C ASP A 265 14.78 -13.44 -9.08
N ILE A 266 15.84 -13.76 -8.34
CA ILE A 266 15.74 -14.40 -7.01
C ILE A 266 15.04 -13.46 -6.01
N LEU A 267 15.39 -12.18 -6.01
CA LEU A 267 14.78 -11.20 -5.10
C LEU A 267 13.27 -11.07 -5.32
N ILE A 268 12.83 -10.98 -6.57
CA ILE A 268 11.40 -10.87 -6.90
C ILE A 268 10.64 -12.13 -6.50
N LYS A 269 11.20 -13.31 -6.79
CA LYS A 269 10.62 -14.60 -6.36
C LYS A 269 10.45 -14.69 -4.84
N ASN A 270 11.45 -14.25 -4.07
CA ASN A 270 11.36 -14.19 -2.61
C ASN A 270 10.27 -13.23 -2.11
N ILE A 271 10.08 -12.08 -2.77
CA ILE A 271 9.01 -11.13 -2.42
C ILE A 271 7.64 -11.74 -2.73
N ILE A 272 7.48 -12.46 -3.84
CA ILE A 272 6.25 -13.18 -4.19
C ILE A 272 5.92 -14.24 -3.13
N ASP A 273 6.90 -15.05 -2.73
CA ASP A 273 6.73 -16.07 -1.68
C ASP A 273 6.30 -15.46 -0.34
N ARG A 274 6.94 -14.34 0.03
CA ARG A 274 6.55 -13.57 1.21
C ARG A 274 5.12 -13.05 1.10
N THR A 275 4.73 -12.54 -0.06
CA THR A 275 3.38 -11.98 -0.29
C THR A 275 2.32 -13.07 -0.16
N ALA A 276 2.54 -14.23 -0.78
CA ALA A 276 1.64 -15.38 -0.67
C ALA A 276 1.39 -15.76 0.80
N THR A 277 2.44 -15.78 1.62
CA THR A 277 2.33 -16.09 3.05
C THR A 277 1.67 -14.97 3.84
N ASN A 278 2.03 -13.70 3.57
CA ASN A 278 1.50 -12.54 4.30
C ASN A 278 0.00 -12.36 4.08
N GLU A 279 -0.49 -12.59 2.86
CA GLU A 279 -1.90 -12.39 2.53
C GLU A 279 -2.84 -13.43 3.18
N VAL A 280 -2.32 -14.59 3.57
CA VAL A 280 -3.05 -15.53 4.44
C VAL A 280 -3.30 -14.89 5.81
N LEU A 281 -2.29 -14.22 6.39
CA LEU A 281 -2.42 -13.56 7.70
C LEU A 281 -3.32 -12.33 7.62
N GLU A 282 -3.20 -11.53 6.56
CA GLU A 282 -4.08 -10.38 6.32
C GLU A 282 -5.53 -10.81 6.19
N THR A 283 -5.80 -11.90 5.45
CA THR A 283 -7.16 -12.44 5.32
C THR A 283 -7.74 -12.83 6.67
N LEU A 284 -6.98 -13.53 7.53
CA LEU A 284 -7.41 -13.87 8.89
C LEU A 284 -7.64 -12.62 9.74
N HIS A 285 -6.77 -11.62 9.65
CA HIS A 285 -6.91 -10.36 10.37
C HIS A 285 -8.24 -9.67 10.03
N TYR A 286 -8.57 -9.52 8.75
CA TYR A 286 -9.83 -8.89 8.33
C TYR A 286 -11.06 -9.74 8.69
N GLN A 287 -10.95 -11.08 8.69
CA GLN A 287 -12.01 -11.95 9.19
C GLN A 287 -12.33 -11.66 10.67
N TYR A 288 -11.31 -11.65 11.55
CA TYR A 288 -11.50 -11.35 12.96
C TYR A 288 -11.98 -9.91 13.19
N LYS A 289 -11.48 -8.96 12.41
CA LYS A 289 -11.93 -7.57 12.47
C LYS A 289 -13.40 -7.44 12.09
N ASN A 290 -13.85 -8.12 11.04
CA ASN A 290 -15.24 -8.07 10.59
C ASN A 290 -16.18 -8.82 11.55
N GLU A 291 -15.73 -9.93 12.14
CA GLU A 291 -16.42 -10.60 13.25
C GLU A 291 -16.64 -9.64 14.43
N GLN A 292 -15.58 -8.95 14.85
CA GLN A 292 -15.65 -7.95 15.91
C GLN A 292 -16.60 -6.80 15.57
N ILE A 293 -16.51 -6.22 14.37
CA ILE A 293 -17.41 -5.14 13.92
C ILE A 293 -18.88 -5.58 13.90
N ASN A 294 -19.15 -6.84 13.53
CA ASN A 294 -20.51 -7.37 13.51
C ASN A 294 -21.04 -7.67 14.91
N ALA A 295 -20.21 -8.20 15.80
CA ALA A 295 -20.56 -8.35 17.22
C ALA A 295 -20.90 -6.98 17.83
N ASP A 296 -20.06 -5.99 17.53
CA ASP A 296 -20.26 -4.59 17.91
C ASP A 296 -21.59 -4.03 17.42
N LYS A 297 -21.98 -4.21 16.15
CA LYS A 297 -23.27 -3.68 15.63
C LYS A 297 -24.49 -4.21 16.39
N ASN A 298 -24.39 -5.40 16.97
CA ASN A 298 -25.47 -6.03 17.73
C ASN A 298 -25.50 -5.61 19.20
N VAL A 299 -24.52 -4.82 19.66
CA VAL A 299 -24.35 -4.39 21.05
C VAL A 299 -24.33 -2.86 21.09
N ASN A 300 -25.24 -2.25 21.87
CA ASN A 300 -25.28 -0.80 21.97
C ASN A 300 -24.05 -0.25 22.74
N GLU A 301 -23.75 1.04 22.59
CA GLU A 301 -22.56 1.67 23.20
C GLU A 301 -22.53 1.49 24.74
N SER A 302 -23.70 1.45 25.38
CA SER A 302 -23.84 1.23 26.84
C SER A 302 -23.40 -0.18 27.24
N GLU A 303 -23.87 -1.21 26.52
CA GLU A 303 -23.53 -2.61 26.75
C GLU A 303 -22.03 -2.88 26.52
N ARG A 304 -21.42 -2.26 25.50
CA ARG A 304 -19.96 -2.37 25.28
C ARG A 304 -19.18 -1.79 26.46
N LYS A 305 -19.58 -0.60 26.91
CA LYS A 305 -18.94 0.06 28.06
C LYS A 305 -19.07 -0.77 29.34
N LYS A 306 -20.22 -1.43 29.55
CA LYS A 306 -20.40 -2.39 30.66
C LYS A 306 -19.42 -3.55 30.54
N SER A 307 -19.35 -4.20 29.36
CA SER A 307 -18.43 -5.32 29.11
C SER A 307 -16.96 -4.93 29.33
N ASP A 308 -16.54 -3.78 28.82
CA ASP A 308 -15.18 -3.25 28.99
C ASP A 308 -14.84 -3.02 30.46
N LEU A 309 -15.76 -2.45 31.25
CA LEU A 309 -15.57 -2.24 32.67
C LEU A 309 -15.53 -3.56 33.46
N LEU A 310 -16.32 -4.55 33.07
CA LEU A 310 -16.27 -5.90 33.65
C LEU A 310 -14.90 -6.55 33.40
N ILE A 311 -14.42 -6.51 32.16
CA ILE A 311 -13.08 -7.00 31.79
C ILE A 311 -11.97 -6.23 32.52
N ALA A 312 -12.11 -4.91 32.65
CA ALA A 312 -11.14 -4.07 33.35
C ALA A 312 -11.10 -4.36 34.85
N LEU A 313 -12.26 -4.68 35.45
CA LEU A 313 -12.34 -5.07 36.86
C LEU A 313 -11.71 -6.45 37.05
N GLU A 314 -12.09 -7.43 36.23
CA GLU A 314 -11.58 -8.81 36.25
C GLU A 314 -10.04 -8.85 36.17
N ASN A 315 -9.46 -8.07 35.25
CA ASN A 315 -8.02 -7.96 35.02
C ASN A 315 -7.33 -6.90 35.90
N SER A 316 -8.01 -6.36 36.92
CA SER A 316 -7.40 -5.35 37.78
C SER A 316 -6.33 -5.97 38.67
N ASP A 317 -5.11 -5.44 38.54
CA ASP A 317 -3.86 -5.91 39.17
C ASP A 317 -3.21 -4.85 40.08
N THR A 318 -3.85 -3.67 40.22
CA THR A 318 -3.42 -2.64 41.18
C THR A 318 -4.61 -2.03 41.91
N PHE A 319 -4.44 -1.71 43.20
CA PHE A 319 -5.52 -1.14 44.01
C PHE A 319 -6.09 0.14 43.40
N LYS A 320 -5.22 1.03 42.90
CA LYS A 320 -5.62 2.27 42.22
C LYS A 320 -6.52 1.99 41.01
N ARG A 321 -6.21 0.97 40.21
CA ARG A 321 -7.01 0.57 39.05
C ARG A 321 -8.37 0.02 39.50
N THR A 322 -8.40 -0.82 40.53
CA THR A 322 -9.66 -1.35 41.09
C THR A 322 -10.58 -0.21 41.52
N HIS A 323 -10.11 0.76 42.30
CA HIS A 323 -10.92 1.91 42.71
C HIS A 323 -11.41 2.75 41.52
N SER A 324 -10.55 2.99 40.52
CA SER A 324 -10.93 3.73 39.32
C SER A 324 -12.05 3.02 38.56
N VAL A 325 -11.92 1.72 38.31
CA VAL A 325 -12.92 0.93 37.59
C VAL A 325 -14.23 0.86 38.38
N ILE A 326 -14.18 0.64 39.70
CA ILE A 326 -15.35 0.67 40.57
C ILE A 326 -16.04 2.04 40.55
N SER A 327 -15.29 3.14 40.48
CA SER A 327 -15.87 4.48 40.36
C SER A 327 -16.63 4.69 39.04
N ASP A 328 -16.22 4.03 37.96
CA ASP A 328 -16.91 4.09 36.68
C ASP A 328 -18.10 3.13 36.62
N LEU A 329 -17.97 1.93 37.21
CA LEU A 329 -19.06 0.96 37.37
C LEU A 329 -20.23 1.53 38.18
N LYS A 330 -19.95 2.37 39.19
CA LYS A 330 -20.97 3.05 40.00
C LYS A 330 -21.88 4.01 39.23
N LYS A 331 -21.45 4.46 38.05
CA LYS A 331 -22.23 5.36 37.19
C LYS A 331 -23.25 4.61 36.34
N ILE A 332 -23.32 3.29 36.49
CA ILE A 332 -24.18 2.39 35.74
C ILE A 332 -25.13 1.72 36.73
N ASP A 333 -26.42 1.89 36.48
CA ASP A 333 -27.51 1.53 37.37
C ASP A 333 -28.43 0.44 36.78
N ASP A 334 -28.24 0.09 35.50
CA ASP A 334 -29.07 -0.83 34.72
C ASP A 334 -28.36 -2.18 34.43
N TRP A 335 -27.91 -2.90 35.45
CA TRP A 335 -27.24 -4.20 35.28
C TRP A 335 -28.23 -5.34 35.07
N THR A 336 -27.98 -6.17 34.06
CA THR A 336 -28.71 -7.44 33.87
C THR A 336 -28.29 -8.46 34.92
N MET A 337 -29.12 -9.47 35.16
CA MET A 337 -28.84 -10.51 36.15
C MET A 337 -27.52 -11.25 35.87
N GLU A 338 -27.23 -11.56 34.60
CA GLU A 338 -25.98 -12.22 34.20
C GLU A 338 -24.74 -11.35 34.52
N GLU A 339 -24.82 -10.04 34.28
CA GLU A 339 -23.75 -9.10 34.59
C GLU A 339 -23.54 -8.96 36.11
N GLN A 340 -24.63 -8.93 36.89
CA GLN A 340 -24.57 -8.91 38.36
C GLN A 340 -23.88 -10.17 38.91
N ILE A 341 -24.23 -11.35 38.38
CA ILE A 341 -23.57 -12.62 38.73
C ILE A 341 -22.08 -12.55 38.39
N ARG A 342 -21.72 -12.03 37.21
CA ARG A 342 -20.31 -11.88 36.79
C ARG A 342 -19.54 -10.93 37.71
N LEU A 343 -20.11 -9.80 38.11
CA LEU A 343 -19.51 -8.87 39.06
C LEU A 343 -19.20 -9.53 40.41
N ILE A 344 -20.13 -10.34 40.93
CA ILE A 344 -19.96 -11.08 42.18
C ILE A 344 -18.84 -12.11 42.03
N LYS A 345 -18.84 -12.89 40.95
CA LYS A 345 -17.78 -13.87 40.66
C LYS A 345 -16.41 -13.22 40.57
N ILE A 346 -16.28 -12.09 39.86
CA ILE A 346 -15.03 -11.32 39.79
C ILE A 346 -14.55 -10.91 41.19
N ALA A 347 -15.46 -10.45 42.05
CA ALA A 347 -15.13 -10.03 43.42
C ALA A 347 -14.61 -11.17 44.28
N LEU A 348 -15.21 -12.36 44.09
CA LEU A 348 -14.80 -13.57 44.76
C LEU A 348 -13.48 -14.05 44.17
N ASP A 349 -13.35 -14.27 42.87
CA ASP A 349 -12.19 -14.95 42.27
C ASP A 349 -10.91 -14.10 42.26
N ASN A 350 -11.03 -12.77 42.07
CA ASN A 350 -9.86 -11.89 42.06
C ASN A 350 -9.42 -11.57 43.50
N SER A 351 -8.27 -12.14 43.90
CA SER A 351 -7.71 -11.98 45.25
C SER A 351 -7.49 -10.53 45.68
N GLN A 352 -7.18 -9.64 44.73
CA GLN A 352 -6.98 -8.23 45.00
C GLN A 352 -8.30 -7.51 45.28
N ILE A 353 -9.33 -7.77 44.47
CA ILE A 353 -10.66 -7.21 44.71
C ILE A 353 -11.21 -7.74 46.02
N ARG A 354 -11.05 -9.04 46.28
CA ARG A 354 -11.42 -9.68 47.55
C ARG A 354 -10.74 -9.01 48.74
N TYR A 355 -9.49 -8.57 48.59
CA TYR A 355 -8.77 -7.82 49.63
C TYR A 355 -9.41 -6.45 49.90
N LEU A 356 -9.80 -5.75 48.83
CA LEU A 356 -10.40 -4.40 48.88
C LEU A 356 -11.91 -4.39 49.21
N LEU A 357 -12.56 -5.53 49.42
CA LEU A 357 -13.98 -5.58 49.83
C LEU A 357 -14.29 -4.86 51.16
N GLY A 358 -13.25 -4.53 51.95
CA GLY A 358 -13.37 -3.69 53.14
C GLY A 358 -13.37 -2.18 52.87
N ASP A 359 -12.84 -1.76 51.72
CA ASP A 359 -12.68 -0.35 51.38
C ASP A 359 -14.05 0.28 51.12
N TYR A 360 -14.25 1.50 51.63
CA TYR A 360 -15.57 2.12 51.68
C TYR A 360 -16.28 2.16 50.32
N ASP A 361 -15.55 2.51 49.27
CA ASP A 361 -16.10 2.68 47.93
C ASP A 361 -16.40 1.33 47.25
N VAL A 362 -15.51 0.35 47.36
CA VAL A 362 -15.68 -1.01 46.82
C VAL A 362 -16.80 -1.74 47.54
N LYS A 363 -16.79 -1.68 48.87
CA LYS A 363 -17.82 -2.27 49.73
C LYS A 363 -19.20 -1.72 49.38
N ARG A 364 -19.35 -0.40 49.34
CA ARG A 364 -20.64 0.25 49.06
C ARG A 364 -21.17 -0.10 47.67
N PHE A 365 -20.27 -0.30 46.69
CA PHE A 365 -20.67 -0.77 45.37
C PHE A 365 -21.28 -2.17 45.43
N TYR A 366 -20.61 -3.13 46.06
CA TYR A 366 -21.09 -4.51 46.14
C TYR A 366 -22.30 -4.67 47.07
N GLU A 367 -22.41 -3.91 48.16
CA GLU A 367 -23.62 -3.90 49.01
C GLU A 367 -24.84 -3.41 48.20
N ASN A 368 -24.70 -2.29 47.48
CA ASN A 368 -25.76 -1.79 46.60
C ASN A 368 -26.12 -2.78 45.48
N LEU A 369 -25.12 -3.48 44.91
CA LEU A 369 -25.34 -4.49 43.87
C LEU A 369 -26.19 -5.66 44.41
N LEU A 370 -25.88 -6.13 45.62
CA LEU A 370 -26.57 -7.25 46.27
C LEU A 370 -28.02 -6.89 46.65
N ASP A 371 -28.25 -5.65 47.10
CA ASP A 371 -29.57 -5.12 47.46
C ASP A 371 -30.51 -5.02 46.25
N ASN A 372 -29.96 -4.72 45.06
CA ASN A 372 -30.71 -4.54 43.82
C ASN A 372 -30.91 -5.82 43.00
N MET A 373 -30.36 -6.96 43.47
CA MET A 373 -30.43 -8.23 42.75
C MET A 373 -31.64 -9.05 43.23
N GLU A 374 -32.41 -9.65 42.32
CA GLU A 374 -33.54 -10.52 42.67
C GLU A 374 -33.08 -11.96 43.02
N ASN A 375 -33.77 -12.64 43.95
CA ASN A 375 -33.45 -14.03 44.33
C ASN A 375 -34.31 -15.01 43.51
N GLU A 376 -33.83 -15.39 42.33
CA GLU A 376 -34.58 -16.31 41.46
C GLU A 376 -34.14 -17.79 41.58
N THR A 377 -32.92 -18.06 42.05
CA THR A 377 -32.37 -19.42 42.16
C THR A 377 -31.53 -19.62 43.41
N SER A 378 -31.41 -20.88 43.86
CA SER A 378 -30.58 -21.25 45.03
C SER A 378 -29.08 -20.98 44.81
N GLU A 379 -28.60 -21.02 43.57
CA GLU A 379 -27.22 -20.68 43.21
C GLU A 379 -26.92 -19.20 43.45
N ILE A 380 -27.85 -18.32 43.11
CA ILE A 380 -27.72 -16.87 43.32
C ILE A 380 -27.72 -16.55 44.83
N GLU A 381 -28.58 -17.19 45.61
CA GLU A 381 -28.59 -17.03 47.07
C GLU A 381 -27.27 -17.46 47.72
N ASN A 382 -26.65 -18.52 47.22
CA ASN A 382 -25.34 -18.98 47.69
C ASN A 382 -24.25 -17.95 47.37
N LEU A 383 -24.17 -17.47 46.12
CA LEU A 383 -23.19 -16.46 45.71
C LEU A 383 -23.32 -15.15 46.51
N LYS A 384 -24.57 -14.70 46.75
CA LYS A 384 -24.84 -13.54 47.60
C LYS A 384 -24.35 -13.75 49.02
N THR A 385 -24.64 -14.91 49.60
CA THR A 385 -24.26 -15.25 50.97
C THR A 385 -22.75 -15.29 51.13
N GLU A 386 -22.05 -15.85 50.14
CA GLU A 386 -20.59 -15.94 50.13
C GLU A 386 -19.94 -14.55 50.04
N LEU A 387 -20.39 -13.69 49.12
CA LEU A 387 -19.87 -12.33 49.01
C LEU A 387 -20.17 -11.50 50.28
N LEU A 388 -21.38 -11.61 50.84
CA LEU A 388 -21.74 -10.97 52.11
C LEU A 388 -20.85 -11.46 53.26
N HIS A 389 -20.50 -12.74 53.29
CA HIS A 389 -19.60 -13.30 54.29
C HIS A 389 -18.21 -12.68 54.18
N GLU A 390 -17.63 -12.61 52.98
CA GLU A 390 -16.31 -12.00 52.76
C GLU A 390 -16.30 -10.50 53.09
N ILE A 391 -17.34 -9.74 52.71
CA ILE A 391 -17.49 -8.32 53.10
C ILE A 391 -17.54 -8.18 54.64
N LYS A 392 -18.31 -9.02 55.34
CA LYS A 392 -18.42 -8.99 56.82
C LYS A 392 -17.13 -9.40 57.51
N LYS A 393 -16.37 -10.34 56.93
CA LYS A 393 -15.06 -10.79 57.44
C LYS A 393 -14.03 -9.66 57.42
N LYS A 394 -14.04 -8.83 56.36
CA LYS A 394 -13.17 -7.64 56.28
C LYS A 394 -13.53 -6.55 57.28
N LYS A 395 -14.81 -6.44 57.66
CA LYS A 395 -15.32 -5.52 58.71
C LYS A 395 -14.74 -5.78 60.12
N ARG A 396 -14.12 -6.94 60.36
CA ARG A 396 -13.49 -7.28 61.65
C ARG A 396 -12.02 -6.85 61.78
N PHE A 397 -11.41 -6.34 60.72
CA PHE A 397 -9.98 -6.01 60.67
C PHE A 397 -9.65 -4.55 60.26
N SER A 398 -10.67 -3.70 60.09
CA SER A 398 -10.54 -2.24 59.97
C SER A 398 -10.96 -1.57 61.28
#